data_AF-A0A3D3HDM6-F1
#
_entry.id   AF-A0A3D3HDM6-F1
#
_cell.length_a   1.000
_cell.length_b   1.000
_cell.length_c   1.000
_cell.angle_alpha   90.00
_cell.angle_beta   90.00
_cell.angle_gamma   90.00
#
_symmetry.space_group_name_H-M   'P 1'
#
loop_
_entity.id
_entity.type
_entity.pdbx_description
1 polymer ?
#
loop_
_entity_poly.entity_id
_entity_poly.type
_entity_poly.pdbx_seq_one_letter_code
_entity_poly.pdbx_strand_id
1 'polypeptide(L)' 'MMLDIRFPIGLMFSIFGLIITVYGLATIGDDAMYARSLNVNVNLISGVCTLLFGLIMLFFSEPVKKLMKRK' A
#
# COMPACT_ATOMS: atom_id res chain seq x y z
N MET A 1 -8.83 6.28 -25.95
CA MET A 1 -8.23 5.27 -25.04
C MET A 1 -9.00 5.28 -23.75
N MET A 2 -9.64 4.17 -23.38
CA MET A 2 -10.19 4.01 -22.05
C MET A 2 -9.03 4.13 -21.06
N LEU A 3 -9.11 5.06 -20.11
CA LEU A 3 -8.07 5.23 -19.09
C LEU A 3 -7.89 3.90 -18.36
N ASP A 4 -6.65 3.39 -18.29
CA ASP A 4 -6.36 2.17 -17.56
C ASP A 4 -6.64 2.42 -16.07
N ILE A 5 -7.79 1.93 -15.58
CA ILE A 5 -8.26 2.11 -14.20
C ILE A 5 -7.27 1.57 -13.16
N ARG A 6 -6.40 0.64 -13.55
CA ARG A 6 -5.38 0.05 -12.66
C ARG A 6 -4.36 1.09 -12.23
N PHE A 7 -4.11 2.10 -13.07
CA PHE A 7 -3.14 3.16 -12.77
C PHE A 7 -3.60 4.07 -11.60
N PRO A 8 -4.75 4.76 -11.66
CA PRO A 8 -5.20 5.60 -10.55
C PRO A 8 -5.50 4.77 -9.29
N ILE A 9 -6.09 3.58 -9.43
CA ILE A 9 -6.37 2.70 -8.28
C ILE A 9 -5.06 2.24 -7.64
N GLY A 10 -4.11 1.74 -8.43
CA GLY A 10 -2.82 1.29 -7.91
C GLY A 10 -2.05 2.42 -7.21
N LEU A 11 -2.14 3.64 -7.72
CA LEU A 11 -1.49 4.81 -7.13
C LEU A 11 -2.13 5.19 -5.78
N MET A 12 -3.45 5.22 -5.70
CA MET A 12 -4.18 5.46 -4.44
C MET A 12 -3.83 4.40 -3.39
N PHE A 13 -3.95 3.12 -3.72
CA PHE A 13 -3.66 2.02 -2.77
C PHE A 13 -2.19 2.01 -2.34
N SER A 14 -1.25 2.34 -3.24
CA SER A 14 0.17 2.42 -2.89
C SER A 14 0.46 3.58 -1.93
N ILE A 15 -0.13 4.75 -2.16
CA ILE A 15 0.08 5.91 -1.27
C ILE A 15 -0.52 5.64 0.11
N PHE A 16 -1.78 5.20 0.17
CA PHE A 16 -2.43 4.91 1.45
C PHE A 16 -1.75 3.74 2.18
N GLY A 17 -1.42 2.66 1.46
CA GLY A 17 -0.68 1.53 2.02
C GLY A 17 0.67 1.94 2.59
N LEU A 18 1.40 2.83 1.90
CA LEU A 18 2.67 3.36 2.39
C LEU A 18 2.48 4.16 3.69
N ILE A 19 1.52 5.08 3.72
CA ILE A 19 1.23 5.90 4.91
C ILE A 19 0.88 5.00 6.11
N ILE A 20 -0.02 4.03 5.90
CA ILE A 20 -0.46 3.11 6.96
C ILE A 20 0.69 2.22 7.43
N THR A 21 1.53 1.73 6.51
CA THR A 21 2.72 0.93 6.84
C THR A 21 3.70 1.74 7.71
N VAL A 22 4.00 2.97 7.31
CA VAL A 22 4.89 3.88 8.07
C VAL A 22 4.30 4.17 9.44
N TYR A 23 2.99 4.43 9.52
CA TYR A 23 2.30 4.63 10.79
C TYR A 23 2.36 3.39 11.70
N GLY A 24 2.13 2.20 11.14
CA GLY A 24 2.26 0.93 11.88
C GLY A 24 3.69 0.68 12.39
N LEU A 25 4.71 1.05 11.62
CA LEU A 25 6.11 0.99 12.06
C LEU A 25 6.39 2.00 13.19
N ALA A 26 5.87 3.22 13.08
CA ALA A 26 6.04 4.27 14.09
C ALA A 26 5.35 3.93 15.42
N THR A 27 4.30 3.11 15.39
CA THR A 27 3.47 2.76 16.56
C THR A 27 3.80 1.41 17.17
N ILE A 28 4.81 0.67 16.66
CA ILE A 28 5.08 -0.74 17.02
C ILE A 28 5.33 -1.01 18.52
N GLY A 29 5.71 0.02 19.30
CA GLY A 29 5.93 -0.07 20.75
C GLY A 29 4.78 0.48 21.62
N ASP A 30 3.63 0.81 21.03
CA ASP A 30 2.46 1.32 21.76
C ASP A 30 1.50 0.18 22.15
N ASP A 31 1.87 -0.56 23.20
CA ASP A 31 1.10 -1.70 23.71
C ASP A 31 -0.31 -1.31 24.16
N ALA A 32 -0.49 -0.09 24.69
CA ALA A 32 -1.79 0.42 25.12
C ALA A 32 -2.75 0.58 23.92
N MET A 33 -2.24 0.98 22.77
CA MET A 33 -3.01 1.12 21.54
C MET A 33 -3.42 -0.26 20.96
N TYR A 34 -2.51 -1.24 20.97
CA TYR A 34 -2.78 -2.58 20.42
C TYR A 34 -3.46 -3.55 21.38
N ALA A 35 -3.65 -3.21 22.66
CA ALA A 35 -4.42 -4.03 23.59
C ALA A 35 -5.83 -4.36 23.06
N ARG A 36 -6.47 -3.43 22.33
CA ARG A 36 -7.77 -3.65 21.65
C ARG A 36 -7.69 -4.57 20.44
N SER A 37 -6.49 -4.80 19.95
CA SER A 37 -6.15 -5.61 18.77
C SER A 37 -5.45 -6.92 19.16
N LEU A 38 -5.58 -7.38 20.40
CA LEU A 38 -4.87 -8.56 20.94
C LEU A 38 -3.34 -8.43 20.85
N ASN A 39 -2.80 -7.22 21.04
CA ASN A 39 -1.37 -6.89 20.87
C ASN A 39 -0.83 -7.16 19.45
N VAL A 40 -1.72 -7.22 18.45
CA VAL A 40 -1.33 -7.36 17.05
C VAL A 40 -1.27 -5.99 16.39
N ASN A 41 -0.17 -5.72 15.68
CA ASN A 41 -0.03 -4.49 14.90
C ASN A 41 -0.86 -4.54 13.60
N VAL A 42 -2.17 -4.31 13.75
CA VAL A 42 -3.14 -4.33 12.63
C VAL A 42 -2.82 -3.24 11.61
N ASN A 43 -2.29 -2.09 12.05
CA ASN A 43 -1.88 -1.01 11.16
C ASN A 43 -0.78 -1.49 10.20
N LEU A 44 0.26 -2.15 10.73
CA LEU A 44 1.35 -2.64 9.91
C LEU A 44 0.90 -3.73 8.94
N ILE A 45 0.11 -4.72 9.41
CA ILE A 45 -0.36 -5.83 8.57
C ILE A 45 -1.26 -5.29 7.45
N SER A 46 -2.27 -4.50 7.78
CA SER A 46 -3.20 -3.93 6.80
C SER A 46 -2.50 -2.96 5.85
N GLY A 47 -1.56 -2.15 6.33
CA GLY A 47 -0.74 -1.26 5.54
C GLY A 47 0.10 -2.01 4.50
N VAL A 48 0.81 -3.05 4.92
CA VAL A 48 1.64 -3.87 4.03
C VAL A 48 0.78 -4.60 3.00
N CYS A 49 -0.35 -5.19 3.39
CA CYS A 49 -1.28 -5.84 2.45
C CYS A 49 -1.80 -4.86 1.40
N THR A 50 -2.21 -3.66 1.83
CA THR A 50 -2.73 -2.60 0.93
C THR A 50 -1.64 -2.09 -0.02
N LEU A 51 -0.42 -1.89 0.49
CA LEU A 51 0.72 -1.45 -0.29
C LEU A 51 1.10 -2.48 -1.36
N LEU A 52 1.19 -3.76 -0.99
CA LEU A 52 1.47 -4.84 -1.95
C LEU A 52 0.42 -4.90 -3.06
N PHE A 53 -0.86 -4.80 -2.70
CA PHE A 53 -1.95 -4.76 -3.68
C PHE A 53 -1.82 -3.57 -4.64
N GLY A 54 -1.54 -2.37 -4.12
CA GLY A 54 -1.34 -1.17 -4.94
C GLY A 54 -0.14 -1.28 -5.90
N LEU A 55 0.98 -1.83 -5.41
CA LEU A 55 2.19 -2.04 -6.21
C LEU A 55 1.97 -3.06 -7.33
N ILE A 56 1.26 -4.16 -7.04
CA ILE A 56 0.87 -5.16 -8.04
C ILE A 56 0.02 -4.50 -9.13
N MET A 57 -1.01 -3.75 -8.76
CA MET A 57 -1.86 -3.00 -9.71
C MET A 57 -1.04 -2.04 -10.59
N LEU A 58 -0.14 -1.26 -9.99
CA LEU A 58 0.73 -0.34 -10.73
C LEU A 58 1.65 -1.09 -11.69
N PHE A 59 2.27 -2.18 -11.26
CA PHE A 59 3.16 -3.00 -12.07
C PHE A 59 2.45 -3.55 -13.33
N PHE A 60 1.17 -3.93 -13.20
CA PHE A 60 0.39 -4.41 -14.33
C PHE A 60 -0.19 -3.31 -15.22
N SER A 61 -0.17 -2.04 -14.79
CA SER A 61 -0.74 -0.92 -15.52
C SER A 61 0.07 -0.56 -16.78
N GLU A 62 -0.62 -0.20 -17.85
CA GLU A 62 -0.01 0.18 -19.13
C GLU A 62 0.96 1.37 -19.03
N PRO A 63 0.66 2.45 -18.26
CA PRO A 63 1.58 3.59 -18.14
C PRO A 63 2.92 3.21 -17.50
N VAL A 64 2.91 2.37 -16.46
CA VAL A 64 4.12 1.93 -15.75
C VAL A 64 4.94 0.98 -16.61
N LYS A 65 4.30 0.03 -17.30
CA LYS A 65 4.99 -0.85 -18.25
C LYS A 65 5.65 -0.08 -19.39
N LYS A 66 4.98 0.94 -19.91
CA LYS A 66 5.54 1.82 -20.96
C LYS A 66 6.73 2.63 -20.45
N LEU A 67 6.70 3.07 -19.19
CA LEU A 67 7.84 3.74 -18.55
C LEU A 67 9.02 2.78 -18.37
N MET A 68 8.79 1.55 -17.90
CA MET A 68 9.84 0.55 -17.70
C MET A 68 10.49 0.09 -19.01
N LYS A 69 9.73 -0.05 -20.11
CA LYS A 69 10.26 -0.41 -21.43
C LYS A 69 11.03 0.71 -22.14
N ARG A 70 10.95 1.95 -21.64
CA ARG A 70 11.71 3.10 -22.16
C ARG A 70 13.11 3.21 -21.54
N LYS A 71 13.41 2.41 -20.51
CA LYS A 71 14.74 2.17 -19.98
C LYS A 71 15.32 0.91 -20.62
#